data_AF-A0A960HHI2-F1
#
_entry.id   AF-A0A960HHI2-F1
#
_cell.length_a   1.000
_cell.length_b   1.000
_cell.length_c   1.000
_cell.angle_alpha   90.00
_cell.angle_beta   90.00
_cell.angle_gamma   90.00
#
_symmetry.space_group_name_H-M   'P 1'
#
loop_
_entity.id
_entity.type
_entity.pdbx_description
1 polymer ?
#
loop_
_entity_poly.entity_id
_entity_poly.type
_entity_poly.pdbx_seq_one_letter_code
_entity_poly.pdbx_strand_id
1 'polypeptide(L)'
;MSGGRWSRIVLAALVAVGALALLRKLRGPAAPQFSDHPSVSGGPTIEQPATAVSPVAMGPASVDAPAPAPAPAPETDAPEGPGSDTGWVPPVEGTCPDGYPIKAKESSGIFHRPGGLAYERTKPDRC
;
A
#
# COMPACT_ATOMS: atom_id res chain seq x y z
N MET A 1 47.65 -37.14 10.12
CA MET A 1 46.49 -37.36 9.23
C MET A 1 45.72 -36.04 9.08
N SER A 2 45.89 -35.28 8.00
CA SER A 2 45.20 -33.98 7.80
C SER A 2 44.53 -33.82 6.42
N GLY A 3 44.68 -34.80 5.51
CA GLY A 3 44.19 -34.70 4.12
C GLY A 3 42.67 -34.78 3.96
N GLY A 4 41.95 -35.46 4.85
CA GLY A 4 40.51 -35.70 4.71
C GLY A 4 39.63 -34.46 4.92
N ARG A 5 40.02 -33.55 5.82
CA ARG A 5 39.25 -32.32 6.08
C ARG A 5 39.48 -31.28 4.98
N TRP A 6 40.71 -31.19 4.48
CA TRP A 6 41.06 -30.29 3.38
C TRP A 6 40.40 -30.73 2.07
N SER A 7 40.40 -32.03 1.77
CA SER A 7 39.69 -32.60 0.62
C SER A 7 38.18 -32.37 0.67
N ARG A 8 37.55 -32.47 1.85
CA ARG A 8 36.11 -32.16 2.03
C ARG A 8 35.79 -30.69 1.83
N ILE A 9 36.67 -29.78 2.27
CA ILE A 9 36.48 -28.33 2.04
C ILE A 9 36.58 -28.00 0.54
N VAL A 10 37.57 -28.56 -0.16
CA VAL A 10 37.71 -28.38 -1.61
C VAL A 10 36.50 -28.94 -2.36
N LEU A 11 36.04 -30.14 -2.00
CA LEU A 11 34.85 -30.74 -2.61
C LEU A 11 33.60 -29.89 -2.34
N ALA A 12 33.39 -29.42 -1.11
CA ALA A 12 32.26 -28.56 -0.76
C ALA A 12 32.31 -27.22 -1.52
N ALA A 13 33.48 -26.62 -1.68
CA ALA A 13 33.66 -25.40 -2.47
C ALA A 13 33.31 -25.63 -3.95
N LEU A 14 33.75 -26.75 -4.54
CA LEU A 14 33.43 -27.09 -5.93
C LEU A 14 31.92 -27.33 -6.13
N VAL A 15 31.27 -28.02 -5.19
CA VAL A 15 29.81 -28.21 -5.22
C VAL A 15 29.08 -26.88 -5.08
N ALA A 16 29.50 -26.02 -4.16
CA ALA A 16 28.91 -24.69 -3.98
C ALA A 16 29.05 -23.81 -5.23
N VAL A 17 30.23 -23.82 -5.87
CA VAL A 17 30.47 -23.08 -7.13
C VAL A 17 29.61 -23.66 -8.25
N GLY A 18 29.52 -24.98 -8.37
CA GLY A 18 28.66 -25.64 -9.36
C GLY A 18 27.18 -25.32 -9.18
N ALA A 19 26.69 -25.35 -7.94
CA ALA A 19 25.33 -24.96 -7.59
C ALA A 19 25.09 -23.48 -7.94
N LEU A 20 26.00 -22.58 -7.56
CA LEU A 20 25.86 -21.15 -7.85
C LEU A 20 25.85 -20.86 -9.36
N ALA A 21 26.66 -21.57 -10.14
CA ALA A 21 26.66 -21.48 -11.61
C ALA A 21 25.35 -21.98 -12.22
N LEU A 22 24.79 -23.09 -11.72
CA LEU A 22 23.50 -23.61 -12.16
C LEU A 22 22.36 -22.64 -11.81
N LEU A 23 22.36 -22.08 -10.59
CA LEU A 23 21.39 -21.07 -10.17
C LEU A 23 21.46 -19.80 -11.04
N ARG A 24 22.66 -19.34 -11.41
CA ARG A 24 22.83 -18.21 -12.35
C ARG A 24 22.30 -18.53 -13.74
N LYS A 25 22.51 -19.75 -14.23
CA LYS A 25 21.99 -20.19 -15.53
C LYS A 25 20.46 -20.27 -15.54
N LEU A 26 19.85 -20.67 -14.43
CA LEU A 26 18.39 -20.76 -14.27
C LEU A 26 17.71 -19.41 -14.01
N ARG A 27 18.36 -18.48 -13.31
CA ARG A 27 17.83 -17.13 -13.04
C ARG A 27 17.76 -16.23 -14.27
N GLY A 28 18.44 -16.60 -15.37
CA GLY A 28 18.55 -15.76 -16.56
C GLY A 28 19.44 -14.53 -16.34
N PRO A 29 19.65 -13.71 -17.38
CA PRO A 29 20.37 -12.45 -17.24
C PRO A 29 19.63 -11.53 -16.26
N ALA A 30 20.38 -10.70 -15.53
CA ALA A 30 19.77 -9.60 -14.78
C ALA A 30 18.91 -8.78 -15.76
N ALA A 31 17.68 -8.48 -15.37
CA ALA A 31 16.81 -7.62 -16.18
C ALA A 31 17.59 -6.35 -16.54
N PRO A 32 17.50 -5.86 -17.80
CA PRO A 32 18.10 -4.60 -18.15
C PRO A 32 17.60 -3.55 -17.15
N GLN A 33 18.53 -3.01 -16.38
CA GLN A 33 18.29 -1.83 -15.57
C GLN A 33 17.68 -0.77 -16.49
N PHE A 34 16.62 -0.10 -16.03
CA PHE A 34 15.85 0.91 -16.78
C PHE A 34 16.68 2.12 -17.28
N SER A 35 17.99 2.08 -17.09
CA SER A 35 18.98 3.09 -17.46
C SER A 35 19.01 3.45 -18.95
N ASP A 36 18.60 2.53 -19.83
CA ASP A 36 18.59 2.75 -21.30
C ASP A 36 17.19 3.05 -21.87
N HIS A 37 16.17 3.22 -21.00
CA HIS A 37 14.87 3.70 -21.48
C HIS A 37 14.95 5.23 -21.68
N PRO A 38 14.59 5.78 -22.86
CA PRO A 38 14.68 7.23 -23.13
C PRO A 38 13.76 8.09 -22.25
N SER A 39 13.01 7.49 -21.33
CA SER A 39 12.10 8.14 -20.41
C SER A 39 12.63 8.25 -18.97
N VAL A 40 13.82 7.72 -18.67
CA VAL A 40 14.43 7.79 -17.32
C VAL A 40 15.74 8.58 -17.36
N SER A 41 15.65 9.86 -17.70
CA SER A 41 16.60 10.84 -17.17
C SER A 41 16.13 11.22 -15.77
N GLY A 42 16.46 10.40 -14.79
CA GLY A 42 16.04 10.65 -13.41
C GLY A 42 16.39 9.50 -12.49
N GLY A 43 17.55 9.58 -11.85
CA GLY A 43 17.66 9.03 -10.49
C GLY A 43 16.70 9.78 -9.56
N PRO A 44 16.59 9.42 -8.28
CA PRO A 44 15.88 10.23 -7.29
C PRO A 44 16.67 11.54 -7.05
N THR A 45 16.62 12.46 -8.00
CA THR A 45 16.94 13.85 -7.75
C THR A 45 15.71 14.45 -7.10
N ILE A 46 15.75 14.58 -5.78
CA ILE A 46 14.93 15.58 -5.09
C ILE A 46 15.48 16.94 -5.54
N GLU A 47 15.14 17.36 -6.75
CA GLU A 47 15.29 18.74 -7.20
C GLU A 47 13.99 19.42 -6.82
N GLN A 48 14.02 20.01 -5.64
CA GLN A 48 13.05 21.01 -5.21
C GLN A 48 13.29 22.25 -6.08
N PRO A 49 12.39 22.61 -7.02
CA PRO A 49 12.55 23.88 -7.72
C PRO A 49 12.30 25.01 -6.72
N ALA A 50 13.37 25.72 -6.39
CA ALA A 50 13.35 27.01 -5.73
C ALA A 50 12.83 28.07 -6.73
N THR A 51 11.54 28.05 -7.02
CA THR A 51 10.84 29.21 -7.59
C THR A 51 9.78 29.66 -6.62
N ALA A 52 10.10 30.77 -5.97
CA ALA A 52 9.24 31.52 -5.09
C ALA A 52 7.92 31.87 -5.79
N VAL A 53 6.84 31.20 -5.41
CA VAL A 53 5.58 31.91 -5.23
C VAL A 53 5.64 32.52 -3.83
N SER A 54 5.76 33.85 -3.78
CA SER A 54 5.55 34.59 -2.54
C SER A 54 4.28 34.05 -1.87
N PRO A 55 4.32 33.61 -0.61
CA PRO A 55 3.08 33.41 0.10
C PRO A 55 2.38 34.77 0.07
N VAL A 56 1.20 34.84 -0.54
CA VAL A 56 0.26 35.91 -0.22
C VAL A 56 0.18 35.88 1.30
N ALA A 57 0.65 36.96 1.92
CA ALA A 57 0.53 37.21 3.33
C ALA A 57 -0.97 37.32 3.63
N MET A 58 -1.62 36.17 3.80
CA MET A 58 -2.76 36.09 4.69
C MET A 58 -2.13 36.28 6.07
N GLY A 59 -2.11 37.53 6.54
CA GLY A 59 -1.62 37.84 7.87
C GLY A 59 -2.29 36.92 8.89
N PRO A 60 -1.65 36.66 10.04
CA PRO A 60 -2.35 36.06 11.14
C PRO A 60 -3.46 37.05 11.51
N ALA A 61 -4.70 36.76 11.12
CA ALA A 61 -5.83 37.24 11.89
C ALA A 61 -5.66 36.57 13.26
N SER A 62 -4.94 37.27 14.14
CA SER A 62 -4.91 37.00 15.56
C SER A 62 -6.35 37.20 16.02
N VAL A 63 -7.13 36.13 15.99
CA VAL A 63 -8.35 36.06 16.78
C VAL A 63 -7.84 35.78 18.17
N ASP A 64 -7.71 36.85 18.95
CA ASP A 64 -7.76 36.78 20.40
C ASP A 64 -9.15 36.21 20.74
N ALA A 65 -9.23 34.88 20.78
CA ALA A 65 -10.38 34.16 21.29
C ALA A 65 -10.12 33.96 22.79
N PRO A 66 -11.02 34.43 23.68
CA PRO A 66 -10.87 34.17 25.11
C PRO A 66 -10.79 32.66 25.34
N ALA A 67 -9.87 32.25 26.22
CA ALA A 67 -9.57 30.86 26.53
C ALA A 67 -10.86 30.04 26.72
N PRO A 68 -11.09 28.97 25.93
CA PRO A 68 -12.22 28.09 26.18
C PRO A 68 -11.98 27.36 27.50
N ALA A 69 -12.94 27.46 28.42
CA ALA A 69 -13.09 26.54 29.54
C ALA A 69 -13.03 25.08 29.02
N PRO A 70 -12.55 24.10 29.81
CA PRO A 70 -12.37 22.73 29.34
C PRO A 70 -13.71 22.14 28.88
N ALA A 71 -13.92 22.13 27.56
CA ALA A 71 -14.96 21.34 26.93
C ALA A 71 -14.50 19.87 27.00
N PRO A 72 -15.38 18.92 27.36
CA PRO A 72 -15.03 17.51 27.42
C PRO A 72 -14.53 17.07 26.04
N ALA A 73 -13.44 16.29 26.04
CA ALA A 73 -12.91 15.70 24.82
C ALA A 73 -14.04 14.98 24.07
N PRO A 74 -14.11 15.07 22.72
CA PRO A 74 -14.92 14.11 21.99
C PRO A 74 -14.29 12.75 22.25
N GLU A 75 -14.97 11.96 23.07
CA GLU A 75 -14.78 10.51 23.09
C GLU A 75 -15.08 10.07 21.66
N THR A 76 -14.02 9.83 20.89
CA THR A 76 -14.11 8.98 19.71
C THR A 76 -14.41 7.59 20.26
N ASP A 77 -15.67 7.34 20.54
CA ASP A 77 -16.24 6.01 20.44
C ASP A 77 -16.10 5.63 18.96
N ALA A 78 -14.95 5.05 18.61
CA ALA A 78 -14.95 4.03 17.60
C ALA A 78 -15.82 2.91 18.19
N PRO A 79 -17.00 2.59 17.64
CA PRO A 79 -17.71 1.42 18.10
C PRO A 79 -16.94 0.18 17.64
N GLU A 80 -15.96 -0.25 18.43
CA GLU A 80 -15.58 -1.66 18.51
C GLU A 80 -16.69 -2.36 19.31
N GLY A 81 -17.81 -2.62 18.62
CA GLY A 81 -18.89 -3.45 19.12
C GLY A 81 -18.79 -4.85 18.50
N PRO A 82 -18.86 -5.93 19.30
CA PRO A 82 -19.06 -7.27 18.76
C PRO A 82 -20.50 -7.38 18.26
N GLY A 83 -20.68 -7.37 16.94
CA GLY A 83 -21.96 -7.66 16.27
C GLY A 83 -22.51 -6.51 15.43
N SER A 84 -21.91 -6.27 14.27
CA SER A 84 -22.45 -5.34 13.26
C SER A 84 -23.22 -6.05 12.15
N ASP A 85 -23.75 -7.25 12.38
CA ASP A 85 -24.57 -7.95 11.37
C ASP A 85 -25.95 -7.31 11.18
N THR A 86 -26.40 -6.46 12.11
CA THR A 86 -27.75 -5.87 12.12
C THR A 86 -27.99 -4.86 10.98
N GLY A 87 -26.92 -4.35 10.36
CA GLY A 87 -27.01 -3.34 9.30
C GLY A 87 -26.74 -3.83 7.88
N TRP A 88 -26.22 -5.05 7.71
CA TRP A 88 -25.84 -5.57 6.39
C TRP A 88 -26.95 -6.48 5.80
N VAL A 89 -27.37 -6.16 4.58
CA VAL A 89 -28.35 -6.84 3.74
C VAL A 89 -27.65 -7.63 2.63
N PRO A 90 -28.13 -8.84 2.28
CA PRO A 90 -27.62 -9.56 1.13
C PRO A 90 -27.87 -8.81 -0.19
N PRO A 91 -26.95 -8.90 -1.16
CA PRO A 91 -27.16 -8.32 -2.47
C PRO A 91 -28.27 -9.05 -3.24
N VAL A 92 -29.05 -8.29 -4.00
CA VAL A 92 -30.13 -8.78 -4.87
C VAL A 92 -29.63 -8.69 -6.31
N GLU A 93 -29.61 -9.83 -7.02
CA GLU A 93 -29.11 -9.92 -8.41
C GLU A 93 -27.67 -9.38 -8.61
N GLY A 94 -26.83 -9.49 -7.58
CA GLY A 94 -25.45 -9.01 -7.62
C GLY A 94 -25.31 -7.47 -7.51
N THR A 95 -26.39 -6.79 -7.08
CA THR A 95 -26.41 -5.36 -6.79
C THR A 95 -26.98 -5.13 -5.40
N CYS A 96 -26.64 -3.99 -4.78
CA CYS A 96 -27.21 -3.62 -3.51
C CYS A 96 -28.58 -2.96 -3.67
N PRO A 97 -29.56 -3.27 -2.81
CA PRO A 97 -30.87 -2.63 -2.84
C PRO A 97 -30.79 -1.13 -2.49
N ASP A 98 -31.84 -0.41 -2.86
CA ASP A 98 -31.98 1.01 -2.51
C ASP A 98 -31.92 1.22 -0.99
N GLY A 99 -31.17 2.23 -0.55
CA GLY A 99 -30.87 2.47 0.87
C GLY A 99 -29.54 1.86 1.34
N TYR A 100 -28.96 0.93 0.58
CA TYR A 100 -27.68 0.27 0.88
C TYR A 100 -26.67 0.48 -0.26
N PRO A 101 -26.23 1.71 -0.56
CA PRO A 101 -25.37 1.98 -1.72
C PRO A 101 -23.92 1.53 -1.53
N ILE A 102 -23.56 0.92 -0.40
CA ILE A 102 -22.19 0.52 -0.11
C ILE A 102 -22.01 -0.95 -0.46
N LYS A 103 -21.21 -1.24 -1.49
CA LYS A 103 -20.87 -2.61 -1.88
C LYS A 103 -19.68 -3.08 -1.05
N ALA A 104 -19.86 -4.04 -0.16
CA ALA A 104 -18.76 -4.69 0.56
C ALA A 104 -18.30 -5.95 -0.19
N LYS A 105 -16.99 -6.05 -0.44
CA LYS A 105 -16.35 -7.28 -0.92
C LYS A 105 -15.52 -7.87 0.20
N GLU A 106 -16.05 -8.86 0.88
CA GLU A 106 -15.41 -9.54 2.02
C GLU A 106 -14.11 -10.23 1.58
N SER A 107 -14.06 -10.75 0.35
CA SER A 107 -12.86 -11.40 -0.18
C SER A 107 -11.62 -10.49 -0.21
N SER A 108 -11.81 -9.17 -0.35
CA SER A 108 -10.72 -8.19 -0.39
C SER A 108 -10.73 -7.21 0.80
N GLY A 109 -11.78 -7.22 1.63
CA GLY A 109 -11.98 -6.25 2.70
C GLY A 109 -12.18 -4.80 2.19
N ILE A 110 -12.67 -4.62 0.96
CA ILE A 110 -12.83 -3.30 0.34
C ILE A 110 -14.31 -2.96 0.23
N PHE A 111 -14.63 -1.71 0.56
CA PHE A 111 -15.96 -1.13 0.40
C PHE A 111 -15.97 -0.17 -0.79
N HIS A 112 -16.99 -0.27 -1.63
CA HIS A 112 -17.16 0.58 -2.80
C HIS A 112 -18.38 1.48 -2.64
N ARG A 113 -18.17 2.77 -2.90
CA ARG A 113 -19.21 3.81 -2.91
C ARG A 113 -19.63 4.15 -4.35
N PRO A 114 -20.87 4.62 -4.57
CA PRO A 114 -21.31 5.08 -5.88
C PRO A 114 -20.38 6.16 -6.45
N GLY A 115 -20.12 6.12 -7.75
CA GLY A 115 -19.17 7.01 -8.43
C GLY A 115 -17.70 6.59 -8.31
N GLY A 116 -17.38 5.57 -7.51
CA GLY A 116 -16.04 4.98 -7.48
C GLY A 116 -15.73 4.19 -8.75
N LEU A 117 -14.47 4.21 -9.20
CA LEU A 117 -14.01 3.54 -10.43
C LEU A 117 -14.36 2.04 -10.51
N ALA A 118 -14.42 1.38 -9.34
CA ALA A 118 -14.70 -0.04 -9.26
C ALA A 118 -16.16 -0.35 -8.91
N TYR A 119 -17.00 0.67 -8.64
CA TYR A 119 -18.35 0.46 -8.11
C TYR A 119 -19.23 -0.37 -9.07
N GLU A 120 -19.21 -0.05 -10.36
CA GLU A 120 -20.02 -0.72 -11.38
C GLU A 120 -19.59 -2.18 -11.63
N ARG A 121 -18.27 -2.46 -11.54
CA ARG A 121 -17.72 -3.79 -11.82
C ARG A 121 -17.67 -4.71 -10.61
N THR A 122 -17.80 -4.17 -9.40
CA THR A 122 -17.77 -4.97 -8.17
C THR A 122 -19.09 -5.70 -7.98
N LYS A 123 -19.00 -7.01 -7.83
CA LYS A 123 -20.06 -7.86 -7.27
C LYS A 123 -19.91 -7.87 -5.74
N PRO A 124 -20.83 -7.25 -4.99
CA PRO A 124 -20.80 -7.25 -3.53
C PRO A 124 -21.04 -8.65 -2.96
N ASP A 125 -20.41 -8.94 -1.82
CA ASP A 125 -20.74 -10.08 -0.97
C ASP A 125 -21.80 -9.66 0.07
N ARG A 126 -21.71 -8.41 0.56
CA ARG A 126 -22.69 -7.77 1.45
C ARG A 126 -22.95 -6.33 1.03
N CYS A 127 -24.15 -5.88 1.33
CA CYS A 127 -24.63 -4.50 1.33
C CYS A 127 -25.20 -4.25 2.73
#